data_AF-A0A428YKA3-F1
#
_entry.id   AF-A0A428YKA3-F1
#
_cell.length_a   1.000
_cell.length_b   1.000
_cell.length_c   1.000
_cell.angle_alpha   90.00
_cell.angle_beta   90.00
_cell.angle_gamma   90.00
#
_symmetry.space_group_name_H-M   'P 1'
#
loop_
_entity.id
_entity.type
_entity.pdbx_description
1 polymer ?
#
loop_
_entity_poly.entity_id
_entity_poly.type
_entity_poly.pdbx_seq_one_letter_code
_entity_poly.pdbx_strand_id
1 'polypeptide(L)'
;MTAYHPSGVTPQDDEAELRQLAVEQLRKKRDLQAHLIAYLLVNAFLNAIWLLTNPEGFYWPMFPLFGWGIGVAFHVWDVYAPAEPAESRIQREMKRLEGH
;
A
#
# COMPACT_ATOMS: atom_id res chain seq x y z
N MET A 1 6.22 48.92 11.33
CA MET A 1 5.23 47.82 11.26
C MET A 1 5.80 46.78 10.31
N THR A 2 6.54 45.82 10.86
CA THR A 2 7.35 44.87 10.08
C THR A 2 6.44 43.72 9.67
N ALA A 3 6.14 43.60 8.37
CA ALA A 3 5.37 42.48 7.84
C ALA A 3 6.24 41.21 7.96
N TYR A 4 5.85 40.33 8.87
CA TYR A 4 6.33 38.96 8.93
C TYR A 4 5.87 38.27 7.63
N HIS A 5 6.81 37.99 6.73
CA HIS A 5 6.61 37.12 5.57
C HIS A 5 6.99 35.70 6.00
N PRO A 6 6.04 34.81 6.29
CA PRO A 6 6.38 33.41 6.52
C PRO A 6 6.66 32.74 5.18
N SER A 7 7.80 32.05 5.13
CA SER A 7 8.10 30.93 4.22
C SER A 7 8.29 31.27 2.74
N GLY A 8 9.55 31.28 2.30
CA GLY A 8 9.93 31.28 0.89
C GLY A 8 9.65 29.94 0.21
N VAL A 9 8.38 29.56 0.11
CA VAL A 9 7.91 28.42 -0.68
C VAL A 9 7.32 29.01 -1.96
N THR A 10 7.93 28.70 -3.10
CA THR A 10 7.43 29.15 -4.39
C THR A 10 6.38 28.16 -4.90
N PRO A 11 5.41 28.58 -5.74
CA PRO A 11 4.43 27.66 -6.34
C PRO A 11 5.07 26.48 -7.10
N GLN A 12 6.33 26.64 -7.50
CA GLN A 12 7.14 25.60 -8.14
C GLN A 12 7.61 24.53 -7.15
N ASP A 13 7.82 24.88 -5.87
CA ASP A 13 8.12 23.94 -4.80
C ASP A 13 6.87 23.12 -4.45
N ASP A 14 5.68 23.75 -4.43
CA ASP A 14 4.40 23.06 -4.20
C ASP A 14 4.09 22.02 -5.30
N GLU A 15 4.28 22.37 -6.58
CA GLU A 15 4.11 21.41 -7.69
C GLU A 15 5.13 20.26 -7.63
N ALA A 16 6.36 20.54 -7.22
CA ALA A 16 7.41 19.53 -7.07
C ALA A 16 7.11 18.56 -5.92
N GLU A 17 6.63 19.05 -4.78
CA GLU A 17 6.17 18.23 -3.65
C GLU A 17 4.96 17.38 -4.04
N LEU A 18 3.95 17.96 -4.71
CA LEU A 18 2.77 17.22 -5.19
C LEU A 18 3.15 16.11 -6.18
N ARG A 19 4.09 16.36 -7.10
CA ARG A 19 4.62 15.32 -8.00
C ARG A 19 5.36 14.23 -7.24
N GLN A 20 6.17 14.59 -6.26
CA GLN A 20 6.91 13.60 -5.45
C GLN A 20 5.95 12.70 -4.68
N LEU A 21 4.93 13.27 -4.03
CA LEU A 21 3.88 12.52 -3.34
C LEU A 21 3.14 11.57 -4.29
N ALA A 22 2.76 12.05 -5.48
CA ALA A 22 2.09 11.21 -6.49
C ALA A 22 2.98 10.04 -6.97
N VAL A 23 4.27 10.30 -7.21
CA VAL A 23 5.24 9.25 -7.60
C VAL A 23 5.46 8.25 -6.48
N GLU A 24 5.55 8.69 -5.24
CA GLU A 24 5.76 7.82 -4.07
C GLU A 24 4.56 6.89 -3.86
N GLN A 25 3.34 7.42 -4.01
CA GLN A 25 2.11 6.61 -3.98
C GLN A 25 2.05 5.56 -5.09
N LEU A 26 2.45 5.92 -6.31
CA LEU A 26 2.55 4.98 -7.44
C LEU A 26 3.61 3.88 -7.19
N ARG A 27 4.72 4.24 -6.55
CA ARG A 27 5.81 3.31 -6.24
C ARG A 27 5.40 2.27 -5.19
N LYS A 28 4.71 2.71 -4.13
CA LYS A 28 4.18 1.82 -3.08
C LYS A 28 3.28 0.75 -3.67
N LYS A 29 2.36 1.12 -4.58
CA LYS A 29 1.47 0.16 -5.25
C LYS A 29 2.21 -0.88 -6.10
N ARG A 30 3.27 -0.50 -6.82
CA ARG A 30 4.06 -1.44 -7.64
C ARG A 30 4.88 -2.43 -6.81
N ASP A 31 5.48 -1.97 -5.72
CA ASP A 31 6.30 -2.83 -4.87
C ASP A 31 5.45 -3.94 -4.20
N LEU A 32 4.24 -3.56 -3.78
CA LEU A 32 3.23 -4.48 -3.27
C LEU A 32 2.77 -5.51 -4.31
N GLN A 33 2.49 -5.08 -5.54
CA GLN A 33 2.16 -6.02 -6.62
C GLN A 33 3.31 -7.00 -6.91
N ALA A 34 4.55 -6.51 -6.93
CA ALA A 34 5.72 -7.36 -7.17
C ALA A 34 5.88 -8.42 -6.06
N HIS A 35 5.72 -8.02 -4.79
CA HIS A 35 5.75 -8.94 -3.66
C HIS A 35 4.63 -9.99 -3.71
N LEU A 36 3.42 -9.59 -4.12
CA LEU A 36 2.27 -10.49 -4.20
C LEU A 36 2.41 -11.50 -5.35
N ILE A 37 2.92 -11.06 -6.50
CA ILE A 37 3.25 -11.95 -7.63
C ILE A 37 4.36 -12.92 -7.24
N ALA A 38 5.42 -12.43 -6.59
CA ALA A 38 6.50 -13.29 -6.10
C ALA A 38 5.98 -14.33 -5.09
N TYR A 39 5.11 -13.92 -4.16
CA TYR A 39 4.47 -14.83 -3.21
C TYR A 39 3.66 -15.92 -3.92
N LEU A 40 2.83 -15.57 -4.90
CA LEU A 40 2.04 -16.54 -5.67
C LEU A 40 2.94 -17.50 -6.47
N LEU A 41 3.96 -17.00 -7.16
CA LEU A 41 4.88 -17.81 -7.95
C LEU A 41 5.67 -18.79 -7.07
N VAL A 42 6.20 -18.32 -5.96
CA VAL A 42 6.95 -19.16 -5.01
C VAL A 42 6.03 -20.21 -4.42
N ASN A 43 4.86 -19.84 -3.89
CA ASN A 43 3.94 -20.83 -3.31
C ASN A 43 3.44 -21.85 -4.33
N ALA A 44 3.16 -21.43 -5.57
CA ALA A 44 2.79 -22.34 -6.65
C ALA A 44 3.93 -23.32 -6.99
N PHE A 45 5.18 -22.82 -7.03
CA PHE A 45 6.36 -23.66 -7.26
C PHE A 45 6.57 -24.68 -6.14
N LEU A 46 6.46 -24.27 -4.87
CA LEU A 46 6.55 -25.18 -3.73
C LEU A 46 5.42 -26.23 -3.75
N ASN A 47 4.20 -25.82 -4.10
CA ASN A 47 3.08 -26.74 -4.29
C ASN A 47 3.35 -27.76 -5.39
N ALA A 48 3.88 -27.30 -6.53
CA ALA A 48 4.26 -28.19 -7.63
C ALA A 48 5.33 -29.20 -7.19
N ILE A 49 6.36 -28.76 -6.46
CA ILE A 49 7.37 -29.66 -5.90
C ILE A 49 6.70 -30.68 -4.98
N TRP A 50 5.86 -30.25 -4.05
CA TRP A 50 5.21 -31.16 -3.12
C TRP A 50 4.33 -32.21 -3.84
N LEU A 51 3.52 -31.77 -4.82
CA LEU A 51 2.68 -32.64 -5.65
C LEU A 51 3.50 -33.67 -6.45
N LEU A 52 4.69 -33.28 -6.94
CA LEU A 52 5.56 -34.15 -7.72
C LEU A 52 6.40 -35.09 -6.86
N THR A 53 6.72 -34.71 -5.62
CA THR A 53 7.65 -35.48 -4.78
C THR A 53 6.91 -36.47 -3.89
N ASN A 54 5.88 -36.00 -3.15
CA ASN A 54 5.11 -36.88 -2.26
C ASN A 54 3.76 -36.25 -1.86
N PRO A 55 2.73 -36.32 -2.70
CA PRO A 55 1.42 -35.70 -2.45
C PRO A 55 0.63 -36.36 -1.30
N GLU A 56 1.03 -37.55 -0.85
CA GLU A 56 0.43 -38.19 0.33
C GLU A 56 1.24 -37.94 1.61
N GLY A 57 2.39 -37.25 1.48
CA GLY A 57 3.25 -36.88 2.58
C GLY A 57 2.79 -35.61 3.30
N PHE A 58 3.51 -35.24 4.35
CA PHE A 58 3.26 -34.02 5.10
C PHE A 58 3.34 -32.77 4.20
N TYR A 59 2.30 -31.93 4.24
CA TYR A 59 2.18 -30.72 3.42
C TYR A 59 3.04 -29.57 3.97
N TRP A 60 4.35 -29.70 3.80
CA TRP A 60 5.33 -28.70 4.21
C TRP A 60 5.21 -27.32 3.53
N PRO A 61 4.59 -27.13 2.34
CA PRO A 61 4.35 -25.80 1.78
C PRO A 61 3.46 -24.91 2.66
N MET A 62 2.75 -25.45 3.65
CA MET A 62 1.97 -24.65 4.58
C MET A 62 2.80 -23.62 5.36
N PHE A 63 4.06 -23.92 5.70
CA PHE A 63 4.89 -23.02 6.51
C PHE A 63 5.17 -21.68 5.82
N PRO A 64 5.71 -21.63 4.58
CA PRO A 64 5.86 -20.37 3.86
C PRO A 64 4.50 -19.72 3.54
N LEU A 65 3.45 -20.53 3.32
CA LEU A 65 2.12 -20.01 3.04
C LEU A 65 1.56 -19.23 4.23
N PHE A 66 1.66 -19.76 5.46
CA PHE A 66 1.23 -19.06 6.67
C PHE A 66 2.25 -18.02 7.15
N GLY A 67 3.54 -18.34 7.17
CA GLY A 67 4.60 -17.45 7.67
C GLY A 67 4.75 -16.18 6.85
N TRP A 68 4.82 -16.29 5.52
CA TRP A 68 4.87 -15.14 4.63
C TRP A 68 3.49 -14.61 4.25
N GLY A 69 2.46 -15.45 4.23
CA GLY A 69 1.10 -15.03 3.89
C GLY A 69 0.53 -14.02 4.89
N ILE A 70 0.89 -14.11 6.17
CA ILE A 70 0.53 -13.10 7.17
C ILE A 70 1.14 -11.74 6.81
N GLY A 71 2.42 -11.69 6.43
CA GLY A 71 3.09 -10.45 6.02
C GLY A 71 2.45 -9.82 4.77
N VAL A 72 2.13 -10.64 3.77
CA VAL A 72 1.40 -10.19 2.58
C VAL A 72 -0.01 -9.72 2.93
N ALA A 73 -0.73 -10.41 3.83
CA ALA A 73 -2.05 -10.02 4.26
C ALA A 73 -2.06 -8.67 4.99
N PHE A 74 -1.08 -8.40 5.86
CA PHE A 74 -0.92 -7.09 6.48
C PHE A 74 -0.62 -5.99 5.47
N HIS A 75 0.18 -6.28 4.45
CA HIS A 75 0.49 -5.32 3.38
C HIS A 75 -0.70 -5.07 2.44
N VAL A 76 -1.45 -6.10 2.09
CA VAL A 76 -2.72 -5.95 1.37
C VAL A 76 -3.71 -5.17 2.23
N TRP A 77 -3.78 -5.43 3.52
CA TRP A 77 -4.58 -4.65 4.46
C TRP A 77 -4.12 -3.21 4.52
N ASP A 78 -2.83 -2.89 4.48
CA ASP A 78 -2.36 -1.49 4.46
C ASP A 78 -2.76 -0.75 3.17
N VAL A 79 -2.80 -1.46 2.04
CA VAL A 79 -3.21 -0.91 0.72
C VAL A 79 -4.73 -0.80 0.56
N TYR A 80 -5.47 -1.79 1.07
CA TYR A 80 -6.92 -1.90 0.93
C TYR A 80 -7.68 -1.40 2.16
N ALA A 81 -7.05 -1.28 3.32
CA ALA A 81 -7.59 -0.47 4.40
C ALA A 81 -7.67 0.94 3.84
N PRO A 82 -8.85 1.57 3.91
CA PRO A 82 -9.02 2.91 3.42
C PRO A 82 -8.16 3.85 4.26
N ALA A 83 -6.94 4.12 3.82
CA ALA A 83 -6.07 5.16 4.35
C ALA A 83 -6.58 6.56 3.97
N GLU A 84 -7.63 6.66 3.16
CA GLU A 84 -8.31 7.92 2.92
C GLU A 84 -9.72 7.91 3.52
N PRO A 85 -10.05 8.86 4.41
CA PRO A 85 -11.42 9.31 4.53
C PRO A 85 -11.76 9.89 3.17
N ALA A 86 -12.31 9.04 2.30
CA ALA A 86 -12.75 9.36 0.93
C ALA A 86 -13.15 10.82 0.87
N GLU A 87 -12.52 11.66 0.03
CA GLU A 87 -12.69 13.13 -0.01
C GLU A 87 -14.15 13.60 0.20
N SER A 88 -15.12 12.78 -0.20
CA SER A 88 -16.54 12.83 0.21
C SER A 88 -16.83 13.10 1.70
N ARG A 89 -16.06 12.58 2.67
CA ARG A 89 -16.20 12.81 4.11
C ARG A 89 -15.55 14.12 4.54
N ILE A 90 -14.41 14.47 3.95
CA ILE A 90 -13.72 15.75 4.21
C ILE A 90 -14.58 16.91 3.71
N GLN A 91 -15.14 16.82 2.50
CA GLN A 91 -16.05 17.81 1.94
C GLN A 91 -17.36 17.92 2.73
N ARG A 92 -17.86 16.80 3.28
CA ARG A 92 -19.06 16.80 4.12
C ARG A 92 -18.83 17.47 5.47
N GLU A 93 -17.64 17.34 6.04
CA GLU A 93 -17.28 18.00 7.29
C GLU A 93 -17.03 19.51 7.06
N MET A 94 -16.38 19.89 5.95
CA MET A 94 -16.22 21.30 5.55
C MET A 94 -17.57 22.00 5.36
N LYS A 95 -18.52 21.38 4.65
CA LYS A 95 -19.89 21.90 4.50
C LYS A 95 -20.65 22.03 5.82
N ARG A 96 -20.34 21.20 6.83
CA ARG A 96 -20.96 21.31 8.16
C ARG A 96 -20.42 22.50 8.94
N LEU A 97 -19.15 22.87 8.73
CA LEU A 97 -18.49 23.97 9.42
C LEU A 97 -18.73 25.33 8.74
N GLU A 98 -18.92 25.38 7.43
CA GLU A 98 -19.34 26.59 6.70
C GLU A 98 -20.82 26.95 6.89
N GLY A 99 -21.64 25.98 7.34
CA GLY A 99 -23.08 26.15 7.53
C GLY A 99 -23.52 26.67 8.91
N HIS A 100 -22.58 26.99 9.80
CA HIS A 100 -22.81 27.60 11.12
C HIS A 100 -22.05 28.93 11.22
#